data_AF-A0A933VR68-F1
#
_entry.id   AF-A0A933VR68-F1
#
_cell.length_a   1.000
_cell.length_b   1.000
_cell.length_c   1.000
_cell.angle_alpha   90.00
_cell.angle_beta   90.00
_cell.angle_gamma   90.00
#
_symmetry.space_group_name_H-M   'P 1'
#
loop_
_entity.id
_entity.type
_entity.pdbx_description
1 polymer ?
#
loop_
_entity_poly.entity_id
_entity_poly.type
_entity_poly.pdbx_seq_one_letter_code
_entity_poly.pdbx_strand_id
1 'polypeptide(L)'
;MADFQAISDDNEKMLAVTRKEIESLRQSVDSDIDIDSEITYTDEQIEKLLKKLPVVMYHAAEQIVLRLMEFKESKRRLKKTLSNEMMKARLDATLTAVGDRKAAAENSQAVEDAEIVLINAEAEYRMAEYRYDSYDNLYTAVKKLSAMRIEQNKAQERADR
;
A
#
# COMPACT_ATOMS: atom_id res chain seq x y z
N MET A 1 -24.76 -13.85 -19.22
CA MET A 1 -24.69 -12.87 -18.11
C MET A 1 -24.44 -13.52 -16.75
N ALA A 2 -24.86 -14.77 -16.51
CA ALA A 2 -24.56 -15.49 -15.26
C ALA A 2 -23.06 -15.82 -15.06
N ASP A 3 -22.33 -16.12 -16.14
CA ASP A 3 -20.92 -16.57 -16.04
C ASP A 3 -19.95 -15.47 -15.60
N PHE A 4 -20.26 -14.19 -15.87
CA PHE A 4 -19.41 -13.07 -15.47
C PHE A 4 -19.51 -12.78 -13.96
N GLN A 5 -20.67 -13.08 -13.37
CA GLN A 5 -20.94 -12.88 -11.96
C GLN A 5 -20.28 -13.99 -11.11
N ALA A 6 -20.28 -15.23 -11.61
CA ALA A 6 -19.57 -16.33 -10.99
C ALA A 6 -18.04 -16.12 -10.96
N ILE A 7 -17.46 -15.57 -12.03
CA ILE A 7 -16.02 -15.25 -12.09
C ILE A 7 -15.67 -14.09 -11.14
N SER A 8 -16.55 -13.11 -11.00
CA SER A 8 -16.38 -12.00 -10.05
C SER A 8 -16.35 -12.49 -8.61
N ASP A 9 -17.30 -13.37 -8.24
CA ASP A 9 -17.42 -13.90 -6.88
C ASP A 9 -16.24 -14.82 -6.51
N ASP A 10 -15.68 -15.57 -7.47
CA ASP A 10 -14.50 -16.41 -7.24
C ASP A 10 -13.22 -15.59 -7.13
N ASN A 11 -13.08 -14.50 -7.89
CA ASN A 11 -11.96 -13.56 -7.74
C ASN A 11 -12.01 -12.84 -6.39
N GLU A 12 -13.19 -12.49 -5.91
CA GLU A 12 -13.38 -11.82 -4.62
C GLU A 12 -13.03 -12.75 -3.44
N LYS A 13 -13.38 -14.04 -3.54
CA LYS A 13 -12.96 -15.07 -2.59
C LYS A 13 -11.45 -15.30 -2.60
N MET A 14 -10.82 -15.38 -3.78
CA MET A 14 -9.37 -15.52 -3.91
C MET A 14 -8.65 -14.32 -3.28
N LEU A 15 -9.11 -13.10 -3.54
CA LEU A 15 -8.56 -11.88 -2.94
C LEU A 15 -8.73 -11.86 -1.41
N ALA A 16 -9.85 -12.35 -0.88
CA ALA A 16 -10.06 -12.46 0.57
C ALA A 16 -9.10 -13.48 1.22
N VAL A 17 -8.83 -14.60 0.55
CA VAL A 17 -7.85 -15.60 0.99
C VAL A 17 -6.44 -15.02 0.95
N THR A 18 -6.04 -14.38 -0.15
CA THR A 18 -4.72 -13.74 -0.28
C THR A 18 -4.54 -12.62 0.74
N ARG A 19 -5.59 -11.84 1.04
CA ARG A 19 -5.56 -10.82 2.11
C ARG A 19 -5.32 -11.44 3.47
N LYS A 20 -6.00 -12.54 3.81
CA LYS A 20 -5.75 -13.29 5.05
C LYS A 20 -4.35 -13.88 5.13
N GLU A 21 -3.82 -14.40 4.02
CA GLU A 21 -2.46 -14.91 3.94
C GLU A 21 -1.41 -13.81 4.11
N ILE A 22 -1.62 -12.64 3.49
CA ILE A 22 -0.77 -11.45 3.65
C ILE A 22 -0.82 -10.95 5.10
N GLU A 23 -2.01 -10.92 5.71
CA GLU A 23 -2.18 -10.44 7.08
C GLU A 23 -1.58 -11.41 8.11
N SER A 24 -1.67 -12.72 7.87
CA SER A 24 -0.98 -13.77 8.62
C SER A 24 0.55 -13.66 8.46
N LEU A 25 1.05 -13.49 7.23
CA LEU A 25 2.47 -13.26 6.97
C LEU A 25 2.96 -11.99 7.66
N ARG A 26 2.18 -10.91 7.62
CA ARG A 26 2.49 -9.64 8.30
C ARG A 26 2.55 -9.82 9.81
N GLN A 27 1.56 -10.48 10.42
CA GLN A 27 1.57 -10.77 11.85
C GLN A 27 2.77 -11.64 12.25
N SER A 28 3.16 -12.62 11.43
CA SER A 28 4.35 -13.44 11.67
C SER A 28 5.65 -12.63 11.60
N VAL A 29 5.70 -11.64 10.71
CA VAL A 29 6.87 -10.75 10.56
C VAL A 29 6.91 -9.75 11.72
N ASP A 30 5.78 -9.17 12.09
CA ASP A 30 5.69 -8.22 13.22
C ASP A 30 5.96 -8.93 14.57
N SER A 31 5.68 -10.24 14.69
CA SER A 31 6.04 -11.05 15.86
C SER A 31 7.49 -11.56 15.86
N ASP A 32 8.08 -11.77 14.68
CA ASP A 32 9.47 -12.22 14.53
C ASP A 32 10.47 -11.05 14.61
N ILE A 33 10.01 -9.81 14.41
CA ILE A 33 10.80 -8.58 14.55
C ILE A 33 10.53 -7.99 15.94
N ASP A 34 11.07 -8.66 16.95
CA ASP A 34 11.17 -8.11 18.30
C ASP A 34 12.31 -7.08 18.32
N ILE A 35 11.95 -5.78 18.28
CA ILE A 35 12.90 -4.65 18.26
C ILE A 35 13.42 -4.34 19.68
N ASP A 36 12.81 -4.91 20.72
CA ASP A 36 13.09 -4.58 22.13
C ASP A 36 14.13 -5.48 22.80
N SER A 37 14.72 -6.42 22.07
CA SER A 37 15.78 -7.26 22.60
C SER A 37 17.04 -7.15 21.75
N GLU A 38 18.20 -7.19 22.41
CA GLU A 38 19.50 -7.48 21.80
C GLU A 38 19.52 -8.91 21.21
N ILE A 39 18.50 -9.32 20.45
CA ILE A 39 18.47 -10.57 19.73
C ILE A 39 19.50 -10.46 18.63
N THR A 40 20.64 -11.06 18.92
CA THR A 40 21.62 -11.38 17.92
C THR A 40 20.96 -12.39 16.97
N TYR A 41 20.41 -11.91 15.84
CA TYR A 41 19.85 -12.81 14.81
C TYR A 41 20.85 -13.93 14.51
N THR A 42 20.38 -15.18 14.51
CA THR A 42 21.21 -16.32 14.15
C THR A 42 21.52 -16.28 12.65
N ASP A 43 22.61 -16.93 12.23
CA ASP A 43 22.99 -16.98 10.80
C ASP A 43 21.85 -17.58 9.95
N GLU A 44 21.14 -18.58 10.47
CA GLU A 44 19.95 -19.17 9.84
C GLU A 44 18.79 -18.18 9.69
N GLN A 45 18.55 -17.35 10.71
CA GLN A 45 17.52 -16.30 10.66
C GLN A 45 17.89 -15.21 9.64
N ILE A 46 19.17 -14.81 9.60
CA ILE A 46 19.67 -13.83 8.62
C ILE A 46 19.51 -14.38 7.19
N GLU A 47 19.90 -15.63 6.94
CA GLU A 47 19.77 -16.24 5.62
C GLU A 47 18.31 -16.38 5.20
N LYS A 48 17.43 -16.77 6.12
CA LYS A 48 15.98 -16.85 5.89
C LYS A 48 15.39 -15.48 5.55
N LEU A 49 15.79 -14.42 6.26
CA LEU A 49 15.35 -13.05 6.00
C LEU A 49 15.87 -12.55 4.65
N LEU A 50 17.14 -12.78 4.31
CA LEU A 50 17.73 -12.39 3.02
C LEU A 50 17.03 -13.04 1.82
N LYS A 51 16.52 -14.28 1.98
CA LYS A 51 15.75 -14.97 0.94
C LYS A 51 14.31 -14.45 0.84
N LYS A 52 13.66 -14.14 1.97
CA LYS A 52 12.25 -13.74 2.01
C LYS A 52 12.01 -12.27 1.67
N LEU A 53 12.88 -11.37 2.14
CA LEU A 53 12.68 -9.92 2.01
C LEU A 53 12.53 -9.43 0.56
N PRO A 54 13.31 -9.92 -0.43
CA PRO A 54 13.11 -9.53 -1.83
C PRO A 54 11.72 -9.86 -2.36
N VAL A 55 11.15 -11.00 -1.94
CA VAL A 55 9.78 -11.41 -2.34
C VAL A 55 8.73 -10.50 -1.68
N VAL A 56 8.91 -10.19 -0.40
CA VAL A 56 8.03 -9.27 0.32
C VAL A 56 8.08 -7.86 -0.29
N MET A 57 9.27 -7.37 -0.60
CA MET A 57 9.46 -6.07 -1.28
C MET A 57 8.80 -6.05 -2.67
N TYR A 58 8.91 -7.14 -3.43
CA TYR A 58 8.25 -7.27 -4.72
C TYR A 58 6.72 -7.14 -4.57
N HIS A 59 6.10 -7.87 -3.64
CA HIS A 59 4.67 -7.74 -3.40
C HIS A 59 4.27 -6.37 -2.85
N ALA A 60 5.11 -5.76 -2.00
CA ALA A 60 4.88 -4.39 -1.54
C ALA A 60 4.91 -3.39 -2.71
N ALA A 61 5.82 -3.55 -3.67
CA ALA A 61 5.87 -2.75 -4.89
C ALA A 61 4.63 -2.96 -5.77
N GLU A 62 4.16 -4.20 -5.93
CA GLU A 62 2.89 -4.47 -6.63
C GLU A 62 1.71 -3.75 -5.96
N GLN A 63 1.65 -3.76 -4.63
CA GLN A 63 0.61 -3.06 -3.88
C GLN A 63 0.66 -1.54 -4.12
N ILE A 64 1.85 -0.93 -4.18
CA ILE A 64 1.98 0.50 -4.53
C ILE A 64 1.36 0.78 -5.88
N VAL A 65 1.64 -0.05 -6.90
CA VAL A 65 1.12 0.13 -8.25
C VAL A 65 -0.41 0.01 -8.25
N LEU A 66 -0.96 -0.99 -7.58
CA LEU A 66 -2.41 -1.18 -7.48
C LEU A 66 -3.09 0.02 -6.79
N ARG A 67 -2.56 0.49 -5.65
CA ARG A 67 -3.11 1.65 -4.95
C ARG A 67 -2.95 2.95 -5.74
N LEU A 68 -1.88 3.09 -6.51
CA LEU A 68 -1.71 4.23 -7.41
C LEU A 68 -2.78 4.26 -8.51
N MET A 69 -3.15 3.09 -9.04
CA MET A 69 -4.23 2.98 -10.03
C MET A 69 -5.56 3.41 -9.42
N GLU A 70 -5.90 2.91 -8.23
CA GLU A 70 -7.11 3.28 -7.48
C GLU A 70 -7.15 4.80 -7.19
N PHE A 71 -6.05 5.38 -6.72
CA PHE A 71 -5.94 6.82 -6.49
C PHE A 71 -6.19 7.64 -7.77
N LYS A 72 -5.57 7.23 -8.90
CA LYS A 72 -5.78 7.90 -10.19
C LYS A 72 -7.22 7.79 -10.68
N GLU A 73 -7.85 6.65 -10.46
CA GLU A 73 -9.24 6.42 -10.81
C GLU A 73 -10.18 7.29 -9.98
N SER A 74 -9.99 7.32 -8.65
CA SER A 74 -10.73 8.21 -7.74
C SER A 74 -10.57 9.68 -8.11
N LYS A 75 -9.37 10.10 -8.51
CA LYS A 75 -9.11 11.48 -8.97
C LYS A 75 -9.86 11.81 -10.25
N ARG A 76 -9.95 10.84 -11.18
CA ARG A 76 -10.74 10.98 -12.41
C ARG A 76 -12.23 11.03 -12.09
N ARG A 77 -12.71 10.19 -11.16
CA ARG A 77 -14.10 10.15 -10.71
C ARG A 77 -14.51 11.48 -10.11
N LEU A 78 -13.73 12.05 -9.19
CA LEU A 78 -13.98 13.37 -8.62
C LEU A 78 -14.15 14.44 -9.69
N LYS A 79 -13.23 14.53 -10.66
CA LYS A 79 -13.31 15.50 -11.76
C LYS A 79 -14.58 15.33 -12.60
N LYS A 80 -14.98 14.09 -12.86
CA LYS A 80 -16.21 13.77 -13.61
C LYS A 80 -17.44 14.17 -12.80
N THR A 81 -17.48 13.85 -11.51
CA THR A 81 -18.59 14.21 -10.62
C THR A 81 -18.74 15.73 -10.53
N LEU A 82 -17.65 16.45 -10.26
CA LEU A 82 -17.66 17.91 -10.23
C LEU A 82 -18.15 18.52 -11.55
N SER A 83 -17.71 17.97 -12.69
CA SER A 83 -18.18 18.44 -14.00
C SER A 83 -19.69 18.23 -14.21
N ASN A 84 -20.22 17.09 -13.74
CA ASN A 84 -21.65 16.80 -13.81
C ASN A 84 -22.46 17.74 -12.89
N GLU A 85 -21.98 17.99 -11.67
CA GLU A 85 -22.64 18.89 -10.73
C GLU A 85 -22.57 20.35 -11.21
N MET A 86 -21.45 20.76 -11.83
CA MET A 86 -21.33 22.05 -12.52
C MET A 86 -22.32 22.18 -13.67
N MET A 87 -22.58 21.11 -14.41
CA MET A 87 -23.59 21.11 -15.47
C MET A 87 -25.00 21.28 -14.89
N LYS A 88 -25.33 20.57 -13.81
CA LYS A 88 -26.61 20.72 -13.12
C LYS A 88 -26.80 22.13 -12.56
N ALA A 89 -25.78 22.68 -11.88
CA ALA A 89 -25.82 24.03 -11.34
C ALA A 89 -25.94 25.11 -12.43
N ARG A 90 -25.43 24.87 -13.65
CA ARG A 90 -25.63 25.77 -14.80
C ARG A 90 -27.05 25.75 -15.36
N LEU A 91 -27.74 24.61 -15.26
CA LEU A 91 -29.12 24.45 -15.70
C LEU A 91 -30.12 24.96 -14.66
N ASP A 92 -29.66 25.18 -13.43
CA ASP A 92 -30.47 25.77 -12.37
C ASP A 92 -30.72 27.26 -12.63
N ALA A 93 -31.97 27.58 -12.94
CA ALA A 93 -32.41 28.95 -13.22
C ALA A 93 -32.36 29.87 -11.99
N THR A 94 -32.26 29.31 -10.78
CA THR A 94 -32.17 30.08 -9.52
C THR A 94 -30.77 30.63 -9.27
N LEU A 95 -29.75 30.05 -9.90
CA LEU A 95 -28.36 30.46 -9.75
C LEU A 95 -27.95 31.35 -10.92
N THR A 96 -27.87 32.65 -10.70
CA THR A 96 -27.59 33.64 -11.76
C THR A 96 -26.09 33.93 -11.91
N ALA A 97 -25.32 33.94 -10.83
CA ALA A 97 -23.89 34.23 -10.88
C ALA A 97 -23.05 32.96 -11.12
N VAL A 98 -21.95 33.10 -11.86
CA VAL A 98 -21.00 32.00 -12.11
C VAL A 98 -20.38 31.49 -10.81
N GLY A 99 -20.15 32.38 -9.84
CA GLY A 99 -19.64 32.02 -8.51
C GLY A 99 -20.60 31.11 -7.74
N ASP A 100 -21.89 31.45 -7.71
CA ASP A 100 -22.90 30.67 -6.99
C ASP A 100 -23.08 29.28 -7.59
N ARG A 101 -23.04 29.16 -8.93
CA ARG A 101 -23.09 27.87 -9.63
C ARG A 101 -21.88 27.00 -9.29
N LYS A 102 -20.70 27.62 -9.19
CA LYS A 102 -19.48 26.92 -8.81
C LYS A 102 -19.56 26.42 -7.37
N ALA A 103 -19.96 27.29 -6.44
CA ALA A 103 -20.13 26.94 -5.05
C ALA A 103 -21.19 25.84 -4.85
N ALA A 104 -22.32 25.91 -5.56
CA ALA A 104 -23.37 24.89 -5.49
C ALA A 104 -22.90 23.52 -5.97
N ALA A 105 -22.07 23.48 -7.02
CA ALA A 105 -21.50 22.23 -7.51
C ALA A 105 -20.42 21.67 -6.58
N GLU A 106 -19.51 22.51 -6.09
CA GLU A 106 -18.43 22.13 -5.17
C GLU A 106 -18.98 21.65 -3.83
N ASN A 107 -20.05 22.29 -3.32
CA ASN A 107 -20.69 21.91 -2.05
C ASN A 107 -21.77 20.83 -2.20
N SER A 108 -21.85 20.17 -3.35
CA SER A 108 -22.81 19.08 -3.53
C SER A 108 -22.32 17.83 -2.80
N GLN A 109 -23.24 17.09 -2.15
CA GLN A 109 -22.92 15.85 -1.44
C GLN A 109 -22.19 14.84 -2.33
N ALA A 110 -22.54 14.78 -3.62
CA ALA A 110 -21.91 13.89 -4.57
C ALA A 110 -20.42 14.22 -4.80
N VAL A 111 -20.05 15.51 -4.81
CA VAL A 111 -18.66 15.94 -4.88
C VAL A 111 -17.94 15.64 -3.58
N GLU A 112 -18.55 15.95 -2.44
CA GLU A 112 -17.98 15.66 -1.11
C GLU A 112 -17.69 14.16 -0.93
N ASP A 113 -18.64 13.28 -1.26
CA ASP A 113 -18.45 11.83 -1.20
C ASP A 113 -17.29 11.36 -2.11
N ALA A 114 -17.17 11.97 -3.30
CA ALA A 114 -16.09 11.65 -4.23
C ALA A 114 -14.72 12.17 -3.74
N GLU A 115 -14.69 13.28 -3.01
CA GLU A 115 -13.48 13.81 -2.36
C GLU A 115 -13.04 12.90 -1.21
N ILE A 116 -13.97 12.44 -0.37
CA ILE A 116 -13.67 11.49 0.71
C ILE A 116 -13.04 10.21 0.14
N VAL A 117 -13.61 9.68 -0.94
CA VAL A 117 -13.05 8.49 -1.63
C VAL A 117 -11.65 8.76 -2.17
N LEU A 118 -11.41 9.96 -2.73
CA LEU A 118 -10.07 10.35 -3.20
C LEU A 118 -9.07 10.44 -2.05
N ILE A 119 -9.44 11.07 -0.94
CA ILE A 119 -8.58 11.21 0.25
C ILE A 119 -8.20 9.84 0.81
N ASN A 120 -9.18 8.93 0.93
CA ASN A 120 -8.92 7.57 1.41
C ASN A 120 -7.99 6.81 0.45
N ALA A 121 -8.22 6.90 -0.87
CA ALA A 121 -7.36 6.26 -1.85
C ALA A 121 -5.92 6.84 -1.84
N GLU A 122 -5.77 8.15 -1.61
CA GLU A 122 -4.46 8.78 -1.43
C GLU A 122 -3.76 8.26 -0.18
N ALA A 123 -4.47 8.20 0.95
CA ALA A 123 -3.92 7.68 2.20
C ALA A 123 -3.45 6.23 2.07
N GLU A 124 -4.25 5.37 1.43
CA GLU A 124 -3.88 3.97 1.17
C GLU A 124 -2.65 3.85 0.24
N TYR A 125 -2.57 4.68 -0.80
CA TYR A 125 -1.39 4.75 -1.67
C TYR A 125 -0.14 5.17 -0.89
N ARG A 126 -0.22 6.23 -0.09
CA ARG A 126 0.90 6.68 0.76
C ARG A 126 1.33 5.62 1.77
N MET A 127 0.37 4.95 2.40
CA MET A 127 0.68 3.85 3.31
C MET A 127 1.40 2.69 2.61
N ALA A 128 1.05 2.39 1.36
CA ALA A 128 1.76 1.38 0.58
C ALA A 128 3.21 1.80 0.29
N GLU A 129 3.46 3.08 -0.05
CA GLU A 129 4.81 3.63 -0.22
C GLU A 129 5.63 3.47 1.06
N TYR A 130 5.09 3.90 2.21
CA TYR A 130 5.79 3.78 3.49
C TYR A 130 6.12 2.34 3.88
N ARG A 131 5.24 1.38 3.58
CA ARG A 131 5.50 -0.04 3.85
C ARG A 131 6.64 -0.58 3.00
N TYR A 132 6.70 -0.21 1.73
CA TYR A 132 7.81 -0.61 0.86
C TYR A 132 9.13 -0.05 1.37
N ASP A 133 9.18 1.24 1.72
CA ASP A 133 10.38 1.88 2.26
C ASP A 133 10.82 1.21 3.58
N SER A 134 9.87 0.82 4.43
CA SER A 134 10.16 0.05 5.64
C SER A 134 10.82 -1.29 5.33
N TYR A 135 10.36 -2.01 4.30
CA TYR A 135 10.97 -3.28 3.91
C TYR A 135 12.35 -3.10 3.26
N ASP A 136 12.55 -2.04 2.49
CA ASP A 136 13.87 -1.71 1.91
C ASP A 136 14.90 -1.38 3.01
N ASN A 137 14.49 -0.61 4.01
CA ASN A 137 15.30 -0.31 5.18
C ASN A 137 15.66 -1.58 5.97
N LEU A 138 14.68 -2.48 6.18
CA LEU A 138 14.91 -3.76 6.84
C LEU A 138 15.88 -4.64 6.03
N TYR A 139 15.71 -4.72 4.71
CA TYR A 139 16.61 -5.46 3.85
C TYR A 139 18.05 -4.94 3.90
N THR A 140 18.21 -3.61 3.90
CA THR A 140 19.51 -2.97 4.07
C THR A 140 20.15 -3.28 5.43
N ALA A 141 19.36 -3.25 6.51
CA ALA A 141 19.83 -3.61 7.84
C ALA A 141 20.29 -5.07 7.92
N VAL A 142 19.49 -6.01 7.41
CA VAL A 142 19.83 -7.45 7.38
C VAL A 142 21.09 -7.70 6.54
N LYS A 143 21.27 -7.01 5.41
CA LYS A 143 22.50 -7.09 4.61
C LYS A 143 23.73 -6.63 5.38
N LYS A 144 23.64 -5.53 6.14
CA LYS A 144 24.75 -5.04 6.98
C LYS A 144 25.09 -6.03 8.09
N LEU A 145 24.07 -6.58 8.77
CA LEU A 145 24.25 -7.60 9.80
C LEU A 145 24.95 -8.86 9.25
N SER A 146 24.52 -9.32 8.08
CA SER A 146 25.16 -10.45 7.39
C SER A 146 26.64 -10.19 7.07
N ALA A 147 26.97 -8.99 6.57
CA ALA A 147 28.35 -8.62 6.27
C ALA A 147 29.23 -8.59 7.53
N MET A 148 28.72 -8.01 8.63
CA MET A 148 29.41 -7.99 9.93
C MET A 148 29.67 -9.40 10.46
N ARG A 149 28.69 -10.32 10.36
CA ARG A 149 28.86 -11.72 10.76
C ARG A 149 29.92 -12.44 9.95
N ILE A 150 29.93 -12.26 8.62
CA ILE A 150 30.97 -12.83 7.75
C ILE A 150 32.36 -12.32 8.15
N GLU A 151 32.49 -11.03 8.50
CA GLU A 151 33.75 -10.43 8.92
C GLU A 151 34.21 -10.96 10.29
N GLN A 152 33.29 -11.09 11.25
CA GLN A 152 33.55 -11.71 12.56
C GLN A 152 34.01 -13.16 12.43
N ASN A 153 33.32 -13.97 11.63
CA ASN A 153 33.69 -15.37 11.42
C ASN A 153 35.08 -15.49 10.78
N LYS A 154 35.41 -14.64 9.80
CA LYS A 154 36.76 -14.58 9.20
C LYS A 154 37.84 -14.12 10.18
N ALA A 155 37.52 -13.19 11.07
CA ALA A 155 38.44 -12.73 12.11
C ALA A 155 38.72 -13.84 13.13
N GLN A 156 37.69 -14.58 13.53
CA GLN A 156 37.79 -15.74 14.41
C GLN A 156 38.65 -16.85 13.78
N GLU A 157 38.38 -17.22 12.52
CA GLU A 157 39.19 -18.20 11.77
C GLU A 157 40.67 -17.83 11.64
N ARG A 158 41.00 -16.52 11.65
CA ARG A 158 42.39 -16.04 11.66
C ARG A 158 43.02 -16.08 13.04
N ALA A 159 42.24 -15.85 14.09
CA ALA A 159 42.70 -15.90 15.48
C ALA A 159 42.91 -17.34 15.96
N ASP A 160 42.13 -18.29 15.43
CA ASP A 160 42.22 -19.72 15.75
C ASP A 160 43.37 -20.44 15.00
N ARG A 161 44.06 -19.77 14.08
CA ARG A 161 45.24 -20.27 13.33
C ARG A 161 46.55 -19.79 13.95
#